data_AF-A0ABD3P706-F1
#
_entry.id   AF-A0ABD3P706-F1
#
_cell.length_a   1.000
_cell.length_b   1.000
_cell.length_c   1.000
_cell.angle_alpha   90.00
_cell.angle_beta   90.00
_cell.angle_gamma   90.00
#
_symmetry.space_group_name_H-M   'P 1'
#
loop_
_entity.id
_entity.type
_entity.pdbx_description
1 polymer ?
#
loop_
_entity_poly.entity_id
_entity_poly.type
_entity_poly.pdbx_seq_one_letter_code
_entity_poly.pdbx_strand_id
1 'polypeptide(L)'
;MPTGVDPKHLLWALYFVTVYDTEHNSAHSLGKVDEKTYRKWSELFVDAISYLECEVSLVLFILIDCMGQSFLGDSGSKALVTLDGTDMPVQMKFSEKFMSHKFKGNGLKYEVGVCIATGQIVWIHGPSQAGMNDITLA
;
A
#
# COMPACT_ATOMS: atom_id res chain seq x y z
N MET A 1 -23.66 -12.78 9.50
CA MET A 1 -23.91 -12.39 8.10
C MET A 1 -25.41 -12.27 7.88
N PRO A 2 -25.89 -11.28 7.11
CA PRO A 2 -27.32 -11.15 6.78
C PRO A 2 -27.83 -12.37 5.97
N THR A 3 -29.11 -12.68 6.09
CA THR A 3 -29.76 -13.79 5.36
C THR A 3 -29.86 -13.48 3.86
N GLY A 4 -29.46 -14.45 3.01
CA GLY A 4 -29.45 -14.30 1.55
C GLY A 4 -28.08 -13.98 0.94
N VAL A 5 -26.99 -14.16 1.69
CA VAL A 5 -25.62 -14.02 1.18
C VAL A 5 -25.24 -15.24 0.34
N ASP A 6 -24.93 -15.01 -0.93
CA ASP A 6 -24.34 -16.00 -1.82
C ASP A 6 -22.84 -15.68 -2.04
N PRO A 7 -21.97 -16.68 -2.30
CA PRO A 7 -20.55 -16.46 -2.61
C PRO A 7 -20.30 -15.52 -3.79
N LYS A 8 -21.27 -15.39 -4.70
CA LYS A 8 -21.22 -14.45 -5.83
C LYS A 8 -21.13 -12.97 -5.39
N HIS A 9 -21.66 -12.63 -4.21
CA HIS A 9 -21.60 -11.27 -3.68
C HIS A 9 -20.19 -10.86 -3.25
N LEU A 10 -19.36 -11.82 -2.80
CA LEU A 10 -17.94 -11.59 -2.56
C LEU A 10 -17.22 -11.29 -3.87
N LEU A 11 -17.52 -12.03 -4.94
CA LEU A 11 -16.95 -11.80 -6.26
C LEU A 11 -17.29 -10.40 -6.80
N TRP A 12 -18.49 -9.90 -6.51
CA TRP A 12 -18.92 -8.55 -6.88
C TRP A 12 -18.09 -7.45 -6.20
N ALA A 13 -17.78 -7.62 -4.92
CA ALA A 13 -16.90 -6.71 -4.18
C ALA A 13 -15.45 -6.77 -4.67
N LEU A 14 -14.92 -7.96 -4.95
CA LEU A 14 -13.57 -8.09 -5.53
C LEU A 14 -13.49 -7.48 -6.92
N TYR A 15 -14.52 -7.65 -7.75
CA TYR A 15 -14.60 -7.00 -9.06
C TYR A 15 -14.65 -5.47 -8.93
N PHE A 16 -15.41 -4.96 -7.96
CA PHE A 16 -15.46 -3.53 -7.66
C PHE A 16 -14.09 -2.96 -7.26
N VAL A 17 -13.38 -3.63 -6.36
CA VAL A 17 -12.05 -3.20 -5.87
C VAL A 17 -10.95 -3.35 -6.92
N THR A 18 -11.09 -4.27 -7.88
CA THR A 18 -10.08 -4.47 -8.94
C THR A 18 -10.28 -3.55 -10.14
N VAL A 19 -11.52 -3.23 -10.51
CA VAL A 19 -11.84 -2.48 -11.73
C VAL A 19 -12.24 -1.03 -11.45
N TYR A 20 -12.82 -0.73 -10.28
CA TYR A 20 -13.31 0.60 -9.89
C TYR A 20 -14.22 1.28 -10.94
N ASP A 21 -14.98 0.50 -11.72
CA ASP A 21 -15.92 1.03 -12.70
C ASP A 21 -17.22 1.50 -12.02
N THR A 22 -18.01 2.28 -12.76
CA THR A 22 -19.34 2.73 -12.33
C THR A 22 -20.27 1.55 -12.00
N GLU A 23 -21.17 1.75 -11.04
CA GLU A 23 -22.15 0.72 -10.62
C GLU A 23 -22.99 0.22 -11.80
N HIS A 24 -23.34 1.11 -12.72
CA HIS A 24 -24.08 0.80 -13.95
C HIS A 24 -23.32 -0.21 -14.83
N ASN A 25 -22.04 0.05 -15.10
CA ASN A 25 -21.21 -0.83 -15.94
C ASN A 25 -20.91 -2.15 -15.24
N SER A 26 -20.63 -2.11 -13.94
CA SER A 26 -20.34 -3.30 -13.13
C SER A 26 -21.56 -4.22 -13.02
N ALA A 27 -22.74 -3.65 -12.77
CA ALA A 27 -24.00 -4.39 -12.70
C ALA A 27 -24.41 -4.98 -14.06
N HIS A 28 -24.12 -4.28 -15.17
CA HIS A 28 -24.34 -4.80 -16.52
C HIS A 28 -23.44 -5.99 -16.81
N SER A 29 -22.14 -5.88 -16.48
CA SER A 29 -21.11 -6.89 -16.77
C SER A 29 -21.31 -8.21 -16.01
N LEU A 30 -21.92 -8.14 -14.81
CA LEU A 30 -22.15 -9.29 -13.93
C LEU A 30 -23.52 -9.98 -14.14
N GLY A 31 -24.20 -9.69 -15.25
CA GLY A 31 -25.44 -10.36 -15.65
C GLY A 31 -26.71 -9.53 -15.53
N LYS A 32 -26.61 -8.20 -15.70
CA LYS A 32 -27.76 -7.25 -15.61
C LYS A 32 -28.46 -7.31 -14.27
N VAL A 33 -27.68 -7.26 -13.20
CA VAL A 33 -28.19 -7.12 -11.84
C VAL A 33 -28.73 -5.69 -11.66
N ASP A 34 -29.73 -5.52 -10.80
CA ASP A 34 -30.18 -4.17 -10.42
C ASP A 34 -29.06 -3.43 -9.66
N GLU A 35 -28.81 -2.18 -10.03
CA GLU A 35 -27.71 -1.36 -9.48
C GLU A 35 -27.77 -1.24 -7.96
N LYS A 36 -28.97 -1.09 -7.39
CA LYS A 36 -29.13 -0.95 -5.93
C LYS A 36 -28.79 -2.26 -5.22
N THR A 37 -29.07 -3.38 -5.88
CA THR A 37 -28.73 -4.70 -5.35
C THR A 37 -27.23 -4.94 -5.42
N TYR A 38 -26.57 -4.58 -6.53
CA TYR A 38 -25.12 -4.67 -6.64
C TYR A 38 -24.42 -3.82 -5.57
N ARG A 39 -24.78 -2.52 -5.46
CA ARG A 39 -24.20 -1.60 -4.47
C ARG A 39 -24.34 -2.12 -3.04
N LYS A 40 -25.54 -2.54 -2.65
CA LYS A 40 -25.79 -3.02 -1.28
C LYS A 40 -24.86 -4.16 -0.89
N TRP A 41 -24.62 -5.09 -1.81
CA TRP A 41 -23.80 -6.27 -1.53
C TRP A 41 -22.31 -5.98 -1.70
N SER A 42 -21.90 -5.21 -2.71
CA SER A 42 -20.50 -4.85 -2.91
C SER A 42 -19.96 -4.02 -1.74
N GLU A 43 -20.69 -2.99 -1.31
CA GLU A 43 -20.30 -2.13 -0.17
C GLU A 43 -20.17 -2.93 1.12
N LEU A 44 -21.09 -3.85 1.40
CA LEU A 44 -21.07 -4.66 2.62
C LEU A 44 -19.82 -5.55 2.70
N PHE A 45 -19.38 -6.11 1.57
CA PHE A 45 -18.18 -6.92 1.51
C PHE A 45 -16.90 -6.07 1.45
N VAL A 46 -16.92 -4.90 0.80
CA VAL A 46 -15.80 -3.94 0.84
C VAL A 46 -15.55 -3.45 2.26
N ASP A 47 -16.61 -3.11 2.99
CA ASP A 47 -16.53 -2.72 4.40
C ASP A 47 -15.94 -3.87 5.25
N ALA A 48 -16.44 -5.10 5.08
CA ALA A 48 -15.88 -6.28 5.74
C ALA A 48 -14.40 -6.55 5.39
N ILE A 49 -14.00 -6.35 4.14
CA ILE A 49 -12.59 -6.46 3.69
C ILE A 49 -11.73 -5.38 4.35
N SER A 50 -12.25 -4.15 4.51
CA SER A 50 -11.52 -3.08 5.20
C SER A 50 -11.23 -3.41 6.67
N TYR A 51 -12.14 -4.13 7.35
CA TYR A 51 -11.88 -4.64 8.70
C TYR A 51 -10.88 -5.80 8.71
N LEU A 52 -10.84 -6.63 7.66
CA LEU A 52 -9.85 -7.70 7.51
C LEU A 52 -8.43 -7.16 7.34
N GLU A 53 -8.23 -6.04 6.63
CA GLU A 53 -6.91 -5.38 6.57
C GLU A 53 -6.42 -4.91 7.94
N CYS A 54 -7.34 -4.60 8.86
CA CYS A 54 -6.99 -4.23 10.24
C CYS A 54 -6.40 -5.42 11.03
N GLU A 55 -6.74 -6.67 10.66
CA GLU A 55 -6.31 -7.88 11.37
C GLU A 55 -5.19 -8.64 10.62
N VAL A 56 -5.20 -8.64 9.28
CA VAL A 56 -4.16 -9.27 8.43
C VAL A 56 -2.90 -8.39 8.31
N SER A 57 -2.96 -7.15 8.78
CA SER A 57 -1.78 -6.30 9.02
C SER A 57 -0.81 -6.89 10.07
N LEU A 58 -1.23 -7.92 10.82
CA LEU A 58 -0.40 -8.69 11.77
C LEU A 58 0.81 -9.42 11.17
N VAL A 59 0.92 -9.55 9.84
CA VAL A 59 2.05 -10.29 9.22
C VAL A 59 3.16 -9.38 8.68
N LEU A 60 2.96 -8.06 8.55
CA LEU A 60 4.06 -7.15 8.19
C LEU A 60 4.72 -6.55 9.44
N PHE A 61 5.34 -7.48 10.16
CA PHE A 61 6.07 -7.47 11.43
C PHE A 61 7.13 -6.37 11.69
N ILE A 62 7.13 -5.24 10.98
CA ILE A 62 8.04 -4.10 11.24
C ILE A 62 7.30 -2.90 11.88
N LEU A 63 5.96 -2.82 11.72
CA LEU A 63 5.13 -1.75 12.28
C LEU A 63 5.01 -1.74 13.82
N ILE A 64 5.39 -2.83 14.52
CA ILE A 64 5.23 -2.94 15.98
C ILE A 64 6.16 -1.98 16.73
N ASP A 65 7.37 -1.67 16.24
CA ASP A 65 8.22 -0.64 16.87
C ASP A 65 7.70 0.78 16.61
N CYS A 66 7.07 1.01 15.45
CA CYS A 66 6.54 2.33 15.10
C CYS A 66 5.20 2.64 15.77
N MET A 67 4.30 1.67 15.94
CA MET A 67 3.03 1.88 16.66
C MET A 67 3.25 2.11 18.17
N GLY A 68 4.37 1.67 18.75
CA GLY A 68 4.74 2.04 20.13
C GLY A 68 5.06 3.54 20.29
N GLN A 69 5.48 4.21 19.22
CA GLN A 69 5.95 5.61 19.27
C GLN A 69 5.09 6.59 18.44
N SER A 70 4.30 6.10 17.48
CA SER A 70 3.47 6.93 16.58
C SER A 70 2.12 7.33 17.19
N PHE A 71 1.65 6.66 18.25
CA PHE A 71 0.47 7.10 19.01
C PHE A 71 0.79 8.15 20.07
N LEU A 72 2.06 8.48 20.32
CA LEU A 72 2.39 9.65 21.13
C LEU A 72 2.18 10.92 20.29
N GLY A 73 0.94 11.43 20.31
CA GLY A 73 0.60 12.73 19.73
C GLY A 73 -0.14 12.71 18.38
N ASP A 74 -0.75 11.57 18.01
CA ASP A 74 -1.53 11.53 16.78
C ASP A 74 -2.71 12.52 16.82
N SER A 75 -2.78 13.38 15.80
CA SER A 75 -3.72 14.49 15.66
C SER A 75 -4.94 14.11 14.82
N GLY A 76 -5.06 12.85 14.37
CA GLY A 76 -6.15 12.38 13.50
C GLY A 76 -5.90 12.63 12.00
N SER A 77 -4.63 12.66 11.60
CA SER A 77 -4.22 12.96 10.22
C SER A 77 -4.39 11.74 9.32
N LYS A 78 -4.95 11.91 8.10
CA LYS A 78 -5.11 10.81 7.13
C LYS A 78 -3.79 10.35 6.47
N ALA A 79 -2.72 11.15 6.55
CA ALA A 79 -1.40 10.84 6.02
C ALA A 79 -0.41 10.72 7.18
N LEU A 80 0.09 9.51 7.43
CA LEU A 80 0.92 9.18 8.60
C LEU A 80 2.41 9.02 8.24
N VAL A 81 2.70 8.69 6.97
CA VAL A 81 4.04 8.32 6.49
C VAL A 81 4.31 8.97 5.14
N THR A 82 5.53 9.42 4.93
CA THR A 82 6.06 9.84 3.62
C THR A 82 7.05 8.80 3.12
N LEU A 83 6.98 8.44 1.83
CA LEU A 83 7.91 7.52 1.18
C LEU A 83 8.89 8.32 0.30
N ASP A 84 10.18 8.03 0.39
CA ASP A 84 11.20 8.67 -0.43
C ASP A 84 12.32 7.69 -0.86
N GLY A 85 12.87 7.91 -2.05
CA GLY A 85 13.99 7.17 -2.61
C GLY A 85 15.34 7.77 -2.21
N THR A 86 16.02 7.15 -1.24
CA THR A 86 17.34 7.58 -0.78
C THR A 86 18.46 6.70 -1.32
N ASP A 87 19.47 7.35 -1.91
CA ASP A 87 20.71 6.70 -2.32
C ASP A 87 21.71 6.71 -1.14
N MET A 88 22.23 5.54 -0.76
CA MET A 88 23.22 5.37 0.31
C MET A 88 24.58 4.96 -0.26
N PRO A 89 25.70 5.58 0.19
CA PRO A 89 27.03 5.22 -0.30
C PRO A 89 27.45 3.85 0.21
N VAL A 90 28.08 3.05 -0.65
CA VAL A 90 28.57 1.70 -0.30
C VAL A 90 30.07 1.59 -0.60
N GLN A 91 30.82 1.08 0.38
CA GLN A 91 32.25 0.79 0.23
C GLN A 91 32.45 -0.51 -0.54
N MET A 92 32.27 -0.46 -1.86
CA MET A 92 32.55 -1.56 -2.79
C MET A 92 33.46 -1.09 -3.92
N LYS A 93 34.13 -2.02 -4.62
CA LYS A 93 34.93 -1.69 -5.82
C LYS A 93 34.07 -0.96 -6.85
N PHE A 94 34.60 0.11 -7.46
CA PHE A 94 33.88 0.93 -8.43
C PHE A 94 33.22 0.06 -9.50
N SER A 95 31.91 0.19 -9.63
CA SER A 95 31.13 -0.49 -10.65
C SER A 95 30.11 0.49 -11.20
N GLU A 96 30.16 0.72 -12.50
CA GLU A 96 29.27 1.65 -13.19
C GLU A 96 27.77 1.33 -12.93
N LYS A 97 27.44 0.05 -12.73
CA LYS A 97 26.08 -0.42 -12.43
C LYS A 97 25.52 0.08 -11.10
N PHE A 98 26.38 0.48 -10.17
CA PHE A 98 25.99 0.97 -8.86
C PHE A 98 26.34 2.46 -8.70
N MET A 99 26.62 3.16 -9.80
CA MET A 99 26.97 4.56 -9.74
C MET A 99 25.72 5.39 -9.42
N SER A 100 25.74 6.07 -8.27
CA SER A 100 24.76 7.13 -8.00
C SER A 100 25.21 8.44 -8.61
N HIS A 101 24.26 9.14 -9.23
CA HIS A 101 24.47 10.49 -9.74
C HIS A 101 24.68 11.52 -8.61
N LYS A 102 24.12 11.28 -7.41
CA LYS A 102 24.18 12.23 -6.29
C LYS A 102 25.59 12.37 -5.70
N PHE A 103 26.28 11.25 -5.49
CA PHE A 103 27.60 11.23 -4.86
C PHE A 103 28.74 10.81 -5.81
N LYS A 104 28.44 10.63 -7.11
CA LYS A 104 29.41 10.29 -8.15
C LYS A 104 30.30 9.09 -7.77
N GLY A 105 29.70 8.13 -7.10
CA GLY A 105 30.35 6.96 -6.54
C GLY A 105 29.35 5.82 -6.36
N ASN A 106 29.83 4.69 -5.86
CA ASN A 106 28.99 3.53 -5.67
C ASN A 106 27.96 3.75 -4.55
N GLY A 107 26.71 3.36 -4.82
CA GLY A 107 25.69 3.30 -3.81
C GLY A 107 24.60 2.30 -4.12
N LEU A 108 23.71 2.15 -3.14
CA LEU A 108 22.48 1.40 -3.22
C LEU A 108 21.33 2.34 -2.96
N LYS A 109 20.25 2.18 -3.71
CA LYS A 109 19.03 2.95 -3.51
C LYS A 109 18.07 2.16 -2.63
N TYR A 110 17.47 2.85 -1.69
CA TYR A 110 16.45 2.33 -0.78
C TYR A 110 15.23 3.25 -0.85
N GLU A 111 14.06 2.65 -0.83
CA GLU A 111 12.83 3.35 -0.52
C GLU A 111 12.66 3.36 0.99
N VAL A 112 12.57 4.54 1.58
CA VAL A 112 12.49 4.73 3.03
C VAL A 112 11.18 5.44 3.32
N GLY A 113 10.35 4.83 4.18
CA GLY A 113 9.18 5.47 4.75
C GLY A 113 9.50 6.10 6.09
N VAL A 114 9.16 7.37 6.24
CA VAL A 114 9.37 8.15 7.47
C VAL A 114 8.02 8.58 8.02
N CYS A 115 7.77 8.33 9.31
CA CYS A 115 6.61 8.84 10.01
C CYS A 115 6.68 10.37 10.06
N ILE A 116 5.64 11.05 9.59
CA ILE A 116 5.61 12.52 9.52
C ILE A 116 5.57 13.14 10.93
N ALA A 117 4.92 12.46 11.88
CA ALA A 117 4.76 12.97 13.24
C ALA A 117 6.06 12.86 14.07
N THR A 118 6.73 11.71 14.02
CA THR A 118 7.91 11.43 14.87
C THR A 118 9.24 11.61 14.15
N GLY A 119 9.24 11.66 12.82
CA GLY A 119 10.45 11.68 12.00
C GLY A 119 11.20 10.35 11.98
N GLN A 120 10.59 9.27 12.46
CA GLN A 120 11.24 7.96 12.56
C GLN A 120 11.06 7.15 11.28
N ILE A 121 12.07 6.35 10.96
CA ILE A 121 12.01 5.41 9.84
C ILE A 121 11.07 4.26 10.24
N VAL A 122 10.02 4.06 9.45
CA VAL A 122 8.98 3.05 9.69
C VAL A 122 8.94 1.99 8.59
N TRP A 123 9.61 2.25 7.46
CA TRP A 123 9.65 1.36 6.30
C TRP A 123 11.00 1.46 5.61
N ILE A 124 11.51 0.32 5.13
CA ILE A 124 12.69 0.26 4.27
C ILE A 124 12.45 -0.84 3.22
N HIS A 125 12.59 -0.50 1.94
CA HIS A 125 12.56 -1.43 0.82
C HIS A 125 13.80 -1.25 -0.08
N GLY A 126 14.40 -2.37 -0.50
CA GLY A 126 15.70 -2.44 -1.17
C GLY A 126 16.55 -3.63 -0.71
N PRO A 127 17.84 -3.74 -1.11
CA PRO A 127 18.61 -2.77 -1.89
C PRO A 127 18.40 -2.88 -3.40
N SER A 128 18.20 -1.72 -4.05
CA SER A 128 18.13 -1.59 -5.49
C SER A 128 19.39 -0.92 -6.04
N GLN A 129 19.68 -1.13 -7.33
CA GLN A 129 20.82 -0.49 -8.00
C GLN A 129 20.67 1.04 -7.98
N ALA A 130 21.72 1.74 -7.57
CA ALA A 130 21.74 3.20 -7.64
C ALA A 130 21.73 3.67 -9.09
N GLY A 131 21.02 4.78 -9.34
CA GLY A 131 20.83 5.34 -10.69
C GLY A 131 19.55 4.90 -11.41
N MET A 132 18.78 3.96 -10.87
CA MET A 132 17.43 3.68 -11.37
C MET A 132 16.44 4.77 -10.97
N ASN A 133 15.41 5.00 -11.79
CA ASN A 133 14.34 5.97 -11.49
C ASN A 133 13.53 5.51 -10.26
N ASP A 134 13.02 6.47 -9.50
CA ASP A 134 12.28 6.18 -8.26
C ASP A 134 10.96 5.43 -8.53
N ILE A 135 10.39 5.59 -9.73
CA ILE A 135 9.18 4.86 -10.15
C ILE A 135 9.38 3.34 -10.24
N THR A 136 10.63 2.88 -10.37
CA THR A 136 10.97 1.47 -10.53
C THR A 136 11.26 0.78 -9.19
N LEU A 137 11.12 1.48 -8.07
CA LEU A 137 11.39 0.97 -6.72
C LEU A 137 10.13 0.49 -5.99
N ALA A 138 8.94 0.90 -6.49
CA ALA A 138 7.63 0.55 -5.97
C ALA A 138 7.17 -0.85 -6.46
#